data_AF-A0A350W3E1-F1
#
_entry.id   AF-A0A350W3E1-F1
#
_cell.length_a   1.000
_cell.length_b   1.000
_cell.length_c   1.000
_cell.angle_alpha   90.00
_cell.angle_beta   90.00
_cell.angle_gamma   90.00
#
_symmetry.space_group_name_H-M   'P 1'
#
loop_
_entity.id
_entity.type
_entity.pdbx_description
1 polymer ?
#
loop_
_entity_poly.entity_id
_entity_poly.type
_entity_poly.pdbx_seq_one_letter_code
_entity_poly.pdbx_strand_id
1 'polypeptide(L)'
;MRKQLKSGWQTIRWKREVGSGKLLKSVLLTTYYLLLTTYGLYCQTTISYPVYLCESGNPDDYRLFANGGGWDGFWYVGYNRVWIEKIFIPEHFSDYKKIFIGAKLGRMKSRQLYENGKAVLDKEAIPGDIFMAVSSTPSWKKTNWKFLTTTNDIPFEGDNELAIEQVGESRWFWAEVRSDEINFGGENYIALWSTSAYLTDSSNSPIIAAAWGNKNANSFINDEIKGVPPQHYSTTTLKSPITVFEPAIAIKFVPELSQNITVGLMGITDGENLTEKKVIYASVIANEIQKVWLEISQDNKIWKKHSLIFYTSPYIFSLNPKKLSVDIGYENKNRAAFPLFIRVCATDIWENTGRSPSLKLFIVDPSLPEKSLRKSGVDKKRKK
;
A
#
# COMPACT_ATOMS: atom_id res chain seq x y z
N MET A 1 -80.25 10.20 71.70
CA MET A 1 -79.90 11.52 72.26
C MET A 1 -78.38 11.67 72.25
N ARG A 2 -77.90 12.91 72.11
CA ARG A 2 -76.58 13.34 71.60
C ARG A 2 -75.34 12.92 72.42
N LYS A 3 -74.25 12.68 71.67
CA LYS A 3 -72.82 13.01 71.87
C LYS A 3 -72.12 12.62 73.20
N GLN A 4 -70.97 11.95 73.10
CA GLN A 4 -69.65 12.62 73.02
C GLN A 4 -68.49 11.62 72.81
N LEU A 5 -67.58 12.00 71.92
CA LEU A 5 -66.25 11.43 71.66
C LEU A 5 -65.21 12.04 72.62
N LYS A 6 -64.35 11.22 73.22
CA LYS A 6 -62.94 11.52 73.60
C LYS A 6 -62.17 10.19 73.61
N SER A 7 -61.41 9.89 72.56
CA SER A 7 -59.96 10.16 72.39
C SER A 7 -59.05 9.27 73.26
N GLY A 8 -58.73 8.09 72.73
CA GLY A 8 -57.60 7.28 73.19
C GLY A 8 -56.42 7.45 72.25
N TRP A 9 -55.31 7.99 72.75
CA TRP A 9 -54.00 7.93 72.09
C TRP A 9 -53.20 6.83 72.79
N GLN A 10 -52.96 5.72 72.09
CA GLN A 10 -51.89 4.79 72.43
C GLN A 10 -50.89 4.77 71.28
N THR A 11 -49.66 5.17 71.61
CA THR A 11 -48.51 5.23 70.72
C THR A 11 -48.00 3.83 70.42
N ILE A 12 -48.25 3.32 69.21
CA ILE A 12 -47.70 2.06 68.72
C ILE A 12 -46.26 2.31 68.26
N ARG A 13 -45.32 1.71 68.99
CA ARG A 13 -43.88 1.73 68.73
C ARG A 13 -43.56 0.73 67.61
N TRP A 14 -43.51 1.19 66.35
CA TRP A 14 -43.07 0.37 65.22
C TRP A 14 -41.55 0.16 65.25
N LYS A 15 -41.13 -1.07 65.56
CA LYS A 15 -39.76 -1.56 65.34
C LYS A 15 -39.47 -1.55 63.83
N ARG A 16 -38.54 -0.70 63.39
CA ARG A 16 -37.92 -0.80 62.06
C ARG A 16 -36.93 -1.96 62.07
N GLU A 17 -37.33 -3.10 61.50
CA GLU A 17 -36.36 -4.14 61.13
C GLU A 17 -35.72 -3.80 59.79
N VAL A 18 -34.41 -3.62 59.88
CA VAL A 18 -33.46 -3.30 58.82
C VAL A 18 -33.21 -4.58 58.02
N GLY A 19 -33.83 -4.71 56.84
CA GLY A 19 -33.61 -5.85 55.95
C GLY A 19 -33.56 -5.53 54.45
N SER A 20 -34.02 -4.36 54.00
CA SER A 20 -34.21 -4.09 52.56
C SER A 20 -32.96 -3.59 51.82
N GLY A 21 -31.99 -3.01 52.52
CA GLY A 21 -30.82 -2.39 51.89
C GLY A 21 -29.78 -3.38 51.35
N LYS A 22 -29.65 -4.57 51.94
CA LYS A 22 -28.68 -5.59 51.48
C LYS A 22 -29.18 -6.33 50.25
N LEU A 23 -30.47 -6.64 50.19
CA LEU A 23 -31.09 -7.31 49.06
C LEU A 23 -31.05 -6.43 47.80
N LEU A 24 -31.39 -5.14 47.94
CA LEU A 24 -31.34 -4.18 46.83
C LEU A 24 -29.92 -4.00 46.28
N LYS A 25 -28.90 -3.93 47.15
CA LYS A 25 -27.50 -3.85 46.74
C LYS A 25 -27.03 -5.11 46.03
N SER A 26 -27.44 -6.29 46.51
CA SER A 26 -27.11 -7.57 45.86
C SER A 26 -27.73 -7.66 44.47
N VAL A 27 -28.99 -7.27 44.33
CA VAL A 27 -29.70 -7.28 43.04
C VAL A 27 -29.00 -6.34 42.07
N LEU A 28 -28.76 -5.08 42.45
CA LEU A 28 -28.09 -4.09 41.60
C LEU A 28 -26.69 -4.53 41.16
N LEU A 29 -25.92 -5.18 42.04
CA LEU A 29 -24.59 -5.70 41.71
C LEU A 29 -24.69 -6.83 40.68
N THR A 30 -25.62 -7.77 40.88
CA THR A 30 -25.83 -8.85 39.89
C THR A 30 -26.36 -8.33 38.55
N THR A 31 -27.25 -7.33 38.52
CA THR A 31 -27.68 -6.73 37.25
C THR A 31 -26.55 -5.98 36.57
N TYR A 32 -25.69 -5.29 37.33
CA TYR A 32 -24.51 -4.63 36.78
C TYR A 32 -23.55 -5.64 36.14
N TYR A 33 -23.24 -6.75 36.82
CA TYR A 33 -22.40 -7.82 36.25
C TYR A 33 -23.04 -8.50 35.04
N LEU A 34 -24.34 -8.79 35.09
CA LEU A 34 -25.09 -9.32 33.93
C LEU A 34 -25.01 -8.35 32.75
N LEU A 35 -25.28 -7.06 32.97
CA LEU A 35 -25.15 -6.03 31.94
C LEU A 35 -23.72 -5.95 31.40
N LEU A 36 -22.70 -5.98 32.26
CA LEU A 36 -21.29 -5.94 31.86
C LEU A 36 -20.92 -7.16 31.00
N THR A 37 -21.38 -8.35 31.37
CA THR A 37 -21.13 -9.58 30.60
C THR A 37 -21.90 -9.61 29.29
N THR A 38 -23.15 -9.14 29.26
CA THR A 38 -23.91 -9.01 28.01
C THR A 38 -23.32 -7.95 27.08
N TYR A 39 -22.83 -6.83 27.61
CA TYR A 39 -22.11 -5.82 26.82
C TYR A 39 -20.76 -6.35 26.33
N GLY A 40 -20.04 -7.12 27.15
CA GLY A 40 -18.79 -7.78 26.75
C GLY A 40 -18.99 -8.82 25.65
N LEU A 41 -20.11 -9.53 25.64
CA LEU A 41 -20.45 -10.52 24.60
C LEU A 41 -21.02 -9.87 23.33
N TYR A 42 -21.72 -8.74 23.41
CA TYR A 42 -22.27 -8.04 22.23
C TYR A 42 -21.21 -7.25 21.43
N CYS A 43 -20.04 -6.99 22.01
CA CYS A 43 -18.96 -6.24 21.36
C CYS A 43 -17.89 -7.12 20.68
N GLN A 44 -18.18 -8.37 20.35
CA GLN A 44 -17.38 -9.07 19.35
C GLN A 44 -17.86 -8.66 17.95
N THR A 45 -17.51 -7.45 17.52
CA THR A 45 -17.49 -7.15 16.08
C THR A 45 -16.42 -8.04 15.47
N THR A 46 -16.81 -9.11 14.78
CA THR A 46 -15.87 -9.90 13.98
C THR A 46 -15.32 -8.98 12.88
N ILE A 47 -14.06 -8.57 13.04
CA ILE A 47 -13.35 -7.79 12.02
C ILE A 47 -13.24 -8.69 10.79
N SER A 48 -13.82 -8.27 9.68
CA SER A 48 -13.68 -8.96 8.40
C SER A 48 -12.33 -8.59 7.79
N TYR A 49 -11.54 -9.60 7.43
CA TYR A 49 -10.23 -9.43 6.81
C TYR A 49 -10.34 -9.51 5.27
N PRO A 50 -9.43 -8.87 4.53
CA PRO A 50 -9.34 -9.08 3.09
C PRO A 50 -9.15 -10.55 2.75
N VAL A 51 -9.85 -11.01 1.72
CA VAL A 51 -9.73 -12.38 1.20
C VAL A 51 -8.91 -12.37 -0.07
N TYR A 52 -7.97 -13.30 -0.17
CA TYR A 52 -7.10 -13.47 -1.32
C TYR A 52 -7.46 -14.78 -2.02
N LEU A 53 -7.67 -14.71 -3.33
CA LEU A 53 -7.82 -15.89 -4.20
C LEU A 53 -6.60 -15.97 -5.10
N CYS A 54 -5.89 -17.08 -5.01
CA CYS A 54 -4.71 -17.44 -5.81
C CYS A 54 -4.58 -18.97 -5.83
N GLU A 55 -3.90 -19.50 -6.84
CA GLU A 55 -3.82 -20.95 -7.04
C GLU A 55 -3.10 -21.71 -5.92
N SER A 56 -2.10 -21.10 -5.27
CA SER A 56 -1.44 -21.69 -4.09
C SER A 56 -2.30 -21.70 -2.82
N GLY A 57 -3.45 -21.00 -2.82
CA GLY A 57 -4.30 -20.78 -1.65
C GLY A 57 -3.76 -19.77 -0.63
N ASN A 58 -2.43 -19.64 -0.49
CA ASN A 58 -1.79 -18.66 0.38
C ASN A 58 -0.89 -17.69 -0.42
N PRO A 59 -1.18 -16.36 -0.44
CA PRO A 59 -0.40 -15.39 -1.19
C PRO A 59 1.04 -15.20 -0.67
N ASP A 60 1.36 -15.67 0.54
CA ASP A 60 2.71 -15.58 1.11
C ASP A 60 3.65 -16.70 0.65
N ASP A 61 3.13 -17.76 0.03
CA ASP A 61 3.93 -18.89 -0.46
C ASP A 61 4.67 -18.54 -1.76
N TYR A 62 4.23 -17.49 -2.46
CA TYR A 62 4.89 -16.97 -3.67
C TYR A 62 6.22 -16.32 -3.32
N ARG A 63 7.28 -17.12 -3.20
CA ARG A 63 8.64 -16.66 -2.84
C ARG A 63 9.69 -17.10 -3.84
N LEU A 64 9.38 -18.04 -4.73
CA LEU A 64 10.35 -18.57 -5.68
C LEU A 64 10.64 -17.56 -6.79
N PHE A 65 11.85 -17.65 -7.35
CA PHE A 65 12.41 -16.86 -8.45
C PHE A 65 12.61 -15.38 -8.13
N ALA A 66 11.58 -14.63 -7.75
CA ALA A 66 11.65 -13.18 -7.52
C ALA A 66 12.35 -12.77 -6.21
N ASN A 67 12.56 -13.70 -5.27
CA ASN A 67 13.40 -13.49 -4.08
C ASN A 67 14.76 -14.20 -4.17
N GLY A 68 15.10 -14.75 -5.34
CA GLY A 68 16.19 -15.72 -5.50
C GLY A 68 15.70 -17.17 -5.38
N GLY A 69 16.60 -18.13 -5.58
CA GLY A 69 16.31 -19.56 -5.36
C GLY A 69 15.92 -20.40 -6.58
N GLY A 70 16.34 -20.04 -7.79
CA GLY A 70 16.15 -20.90 -8.97
C GLY A 70 16.52 -20.24 -10.28
N TRP A 71 16.49 -21.01 -11.37
CA TRP A 71 16.64 -20.48 -12.72
C TRP A 71 15.37 -19.70 -13.12
N ASP A 72 15.53 -18.43 -13.47
CA ASP A 72 14.46 -17.47 -13.74
C ASP A 72 14.27 -17.19 -15.24
N GLY A 73 14.92 -17.96 -16.12
CA GLY A 73 15.04 -17.64 -17.56
C GLY A 73 13.70 -17.41 -18.27
N PHE A 74 12.61 -18.02 -17.79
CA PHE A 74 11.26 -17.80 -18.32
C PHE A 74 10.31 -17.08 -17.35
N TRP A 75 10.76 -16.65 -16.16
CA TRP A 75 9.90 -16.11 -15.09
C TRP A 75 9.88 -14.58 -15.05
N TYR A 76 9.74 -13.93 -16.21
CA TYR A 76 9.76 -12.48 -16.29
C TYR A 76 8.47 -11.88 -16.86
N VAL A 77 8.19 -10.61 -16.56
CA VAL A 77 7.05 -9.87 -17.12
C VAL A 77 7.55 -8.91 -18.20
N GLY A 78 7.11 -9.10 -19.44
CA GLY A 78 7.68 -8.39 -20.58
C GLY A 78 6.68 -8.04 -21.68
N TYR A 79 7.18 -7.35 -22.69
CA TYR A 79 6.49 -6.96 -23.91
C TYR A 79 6.17 -8.13 -24.82
N ASN A 80 7.02 -9.16 -24.81
CA ASN A 80 6.89 -10.33 -25.67
C ASN A 80 6.19 -11.51 -24.99
N ARG A 81 5.53 -11.30 -23.85
CA ARG A 81 4.75 -12.36 -23.19
C ARG A 81 3.66 -11.83 -22.28
N VAL A 82 2.59 -12.60 -22.17
CA VAL A 82 1.53 -12.41 -21.19
C VAL A 82 1.41 -13.65 -20.32
N TRP A 83 1.36 -13.42 -19.02
CA TRP A 83 0.99 -14.43 -18.03
C TRP A 83 -0.52 -14.38 -17.84
N ILE A 84 -1.15 -15.55 -17.81
CA ILE A 84 -2.59 -15.68 -17.68
C ILE A 84 -2.90 -16.65 -16.57
N GLU A 85 -3.61 -16.17 -15.55
CA GLU A 85 -4.12 -16.99 -14.45
C GLU A 85 -5.63 -17.15 -14.60
N LYS A 86 -6.15 -18.36 -14.43
CA LYS A 86 -7.59 -18.64 -14.42
C LYS A 86 -8.04 -18.94 -12.99
N ILE A 87 -8.89 -18.08 -12.44
CA ILE A 87 -9.39 -18.17 -11.06
C ILE A 87 -10.93 -18.24 -11.07
N PHE A 88 -11.47 -19.27 -10.43
CA PHE A 88 -12.90 -19.39 -10.16
C PHE A 88 -13.31 -18.55 -8.95
N ILE A 89 -14.38 -17.77 -9.07
CA ILE A 89 -14.91 -16.95 -7.98
C ILE A 89 -16.33 -17.42 -7.66
N PRO A 90 -16.62 -17.87 -6.42
CA PRO A 90 -17.97 -18.28 -6.05
C PRO A 90 -19.00 -17.16 -6.16
N GLU A 91 -20.28 -17.51 -6.40
CA GLU A 91 -21.36 -16.54 -6.58
C GLU A 91 -21.60 -15.67 -5.32
N HIS A 92 -21.43 -16.23 -4.13
CA HIS A 92 -21.69 -15.57 -2.85
C HIS A 92 -20.57 -14.63 -2.36
N PHE A 93 -19.55 -14.36 -3.19
CA PHE A 93 -18.43 -13.46 -2.85
C PHE A 93 -18.77 -11.96 -3.03
N SER A 94 -20.03 -11.55 -2.90
CA SER A 94 -20.48 -10.18 -3.21
C SER A 94 -20.25 -9.15 -2.12
N ASP A 95 -19.97 -9.56 -0.88
CA ASP A 95 -19.97 -8.68 0.30
C ASP A 95 -18.63 -7.96 0.51
N TYR A 96 -18.15 -7.27 -0.53
CA TYR A 96 -16.90 -6.51 -0.49
C TYR A 96 -17.05 -5.12 -1.07
N LYS A 97 -16.28 -4.18 -0.51
CA LYS A 97 -16.30 -2.78 -0.94
C LYS A 97 -15.42 -2.55 -2.16
N LYS A 98 -14.28 -3.22 -2.21
CA LYS A 98 -13.30 -3.07 -3.29
C LYS A 98 -12.73 -4.42 -3.69
N ILE A 99 -12.36 -4.52 -4.96
CA ILE A 99 -11.75 -5.71 -5.55
C ILE A 99 -10.48 -5.25 -6.25
N PHE A 100 -9.41 -6.02 -6.10
CA PHE A 100 -8.13 -5.76 -6.72
C PHE A 100 -7.64 -7.00 -7.44
N ILE A 101 -6.97 -6.81 -8.57
CA ILE A 101 -6.10 -7.81 -9.16
C ILE A 101 -4.66 -7.42 -8.89
N GLY A 102 -3.77 -8.39 -8.69
CA GLY A 102 -2.40 -8.09 -8.36
C GLY A 102 -1.42 -9.17 -8.78
N ALA A 103 -0.16 -8.75 -8.81
CA ALA A 103 0.96 -9.63 -9.05
C ALA A 103 2.12 -9.36 -8.10
N LYS A 104 2.87 -10.40 -7.75
CA LYS A 104 4.08 -10.27 -6.92
C LYS A 104 5.32 -10.24 -7.79
N LEU A 105 6.03 -9.11 -7.77
CA LEU A 105 7.17 -8.84 -8.64
C LEU A 105 8.41 -8.47 -7.82
N GLY A 106 9.59 -8.82 -8.32
CA GLY A 106 10.88 -8.48 -7.71
C GLY A 106 12.01 -8.60 -8.72
N ARG A 107 13.26 -8.49 -8.23
CA ARG A 107 14.49 -8.61 -9.03
C ARG A 107 14.44 -7.79 -10.32
N MET A 108 13.94 -6.57 -10.22
CA MET A 108 13.96 -5.64 -11.37
C MET A 108 15.41 -5.40 -11.79
N LYS A 109 15.64 -5.48 -13.09
CA LYS A 109 16.96 -5.28 -13.69
C LYS A 109 17.26 -3.80 -13.82
N SER A 110 18.51 -3.47 -13.55
CA SER A 110 18.98 -2.08 -13.58
C SER A 110 20.02 -1.88 -14.67
N ARG A 111 20.09 -0.65 -15.17
CA ARG A 111 21.09 -0.23 -16.15
C ARG A 111 22.02 0.81 -15.55
N GLN A 112 23.25 0.80 -16.06
CA GLN A 112 24.28 1.73 -15.66
C GLN A 112 23.93 3.15 -16.15
N LEU A 113 23.94 4.13 -15.23
CA LEU A 113 23.81 5.54 -15.59
C LEU A 113 25.16 6.09 -16.08
N TYR A 114 25.08 7.02 -17.04
CA TYR A 114 26.22 7.73 -17.60
C TYR A 114 25.99 9.24 -17.51
N GLU A 115 26.92 9.96 -16.90
CA GLU A 115 26.94 11.42 -16.85
C GLU A 115 28.14 11.94 -17.65
N ASN A 116 27.90 12.85 -18.59
CA ASN A 116 28.95 13.41 -19.46
C ASN A 116 29.85 12.34 -20.11
N GLY A 117 29.26 11.20 -20.49
CA GLY A 117 29.96 10.08 -21.11
C GLY A 117 30.75 9.18 -20.15
N LYS A 118 30.65 9.38 -18.84
CA LYS A 118 31.30 8.54 -17.82
C LYS A 118 30.26 7.78 -17.01
N ALA A 119 30.51 6.49 -16.77
CA ALA A 119 29.68 5.70 -15.88
C ALA A 119 29.76 6.28 -14.46
N VAL A 120 28.60 6.54 -13.85
CA VAL A 120 28.50 6.87 -12.42
C VAL A 120 28.30 5.59 -11.62
N LEU A 121 28.37 5.62 -10.29
CA LEU A 121 28.13 4.40 -9.49
C LEU A 121 26.63 4.08 -9.35
N ASP A 122 25.76 5.05 -9.66
CA ASP A 122 24.31 4.88 -9.57
C ASP A 122 23.78 4.05 -10.75
N LYS A 123 22.75 3.25 -10.45
CA LYS A 123 21.94 2.54 -11.44
C LYS A 123 20.48 2.94 -11.34
N GLU A 124 19.77 2.80 -12.45
CA GLU A 124 18.34 3.00 -12.52
C GLU A 124 17.63 1.78 -13.09
N ALA A 125 16.32 1.66 -12.88
CA ALA A 125 15.56 0.57 -13.47
C ALA A 125 15.56 0.70 -14.99
N ILE A 126 15.57 -0.43 -15.69
CA ILE A 126 15.22 -0.43 -17.10
C ILE A 126 13.75 0.04 -17.21
N PRO A 127 13.46 1.06 -18.04
CA PRO A 127 12.16 1.73 -18.02
C PRO A 127 11.04 0.84 -18.55
N GLY A 128 9.92 0.80 -17.83
CA GLY A 128 8.72 0.16 -18.30
C GLY A 128 7.54 0.26 -17.35
N ASP A 129 6.38 -0.06 -17.90
CA ASP A 129 5.10 -0.06 -17.19
C ASP A 129 4.48 -1.44 -17.25
N ILE A 130 4.03 -1.92 -16.09
CA ILE A 130 3.40 -3.22 -15.94
C ILE A 130 1.88 -3.03 -15.86
N PHE A 131 1.16 -3.85 -16.62
CA PHE A 131 -0.29 -3.80 -16.71
C PHE A 131 -0.91 -5.14 -16.38
N MET A 132 -2.15 -5.08 -15.88
CA MET A 132 -3.00 -6.24 -15.70
C MET A 132 -4.39 -6.01 -16.27
N ALA A 133 -5.13 -7.09 -16.52
CA ALA A 133 -6.54 -7.01 -16.86
C ALA A 133 -7.25 -8.30 -16.43
N VAL A 134 -8.55 -8.19 -16.15
CA VAL A 134 -9.43 -9.32 -15.84
C VAL A 134 -10.57 -9.40 -16.85
N SER A 135 -11.02 -10.61 -17.14
CA SER A 135 -12.12 -10.89 -18.06
C SER A 135 -12.70 -12.27 -17.81
N SER A 136 -13.99 -12.48 -18.09
CA SER A 136 -14.64 -13.80 -18.01
C SER A 136 -14.21 -14.76 -19.12
N THR A 137 -13.52 -14.24 -20.14
CA THR A 137 -12.93 -15.01 -21.23
C THR A 137 -11.45 -14.63 -21.37
N PRO A 138 -10.59 -15.48 -21.94
CA PRO A 138 -9.19 -15.16 -22.16
C PRO A 138 -9.06 -14.16 -23.34
N SER A 139 -9.50 -12.94 -23.13
CA SER A 139 -9.54 -11.85 -24.10
C SER A 139 -9.70 -10.53 -23.36
N TRP A 140 -8.79 -9.59 -23.56
CA TRP A 140 -8.67 -8.37 -22.74
C TRP A 140 -8.65 -7.10 -23.56
N LYS A 141 -9.81 -6.45 -23.65
CA LYS A 141 -9.95 -5.14 -24.29
C LYS A 141 -9.16 -4.07 -23.54
N LYS A 142 -8.67 -3.06 -24.27
CA LYS A 142 -7.93 -1.92 -23.71
C LYS A 142 -8.67 -1.19 -22.59
N THR A 143 -10.00 -1.18 -22.61
CA THR A 143 -10.86 -0.60 -21.55
C THR A 143 -10.68 -1.27 -20.19
N ASN A 144 -10.25 -2.54 -20.19
CA ASN A 144 -10.12 -3.35 -18.98
C ASN A 144 -8.67 -3.34 -18.44
N TRP A 145 -7.76 -2.63 -19.11
CA TRP A 145 -6.37 -2.56 -18.68
C TRP A 145 -6.25 -1.69 -17.45
N LYS A 146 -5.60 -2.22 -16.43
CA LYS A 146 -5.26 -1.55 -15.19
C LYS A 146 -3.75 -1.40 -15.13
N PHE A 147 -3.30 -0.18 -14.91
CA PHE A 147 -1.91 0.08 -14.61
C PHE A 147 -1.59 -0.52 -13.23
N LEU A 148 -0.56 -1.36 -13.15
CA LEU A 148 -0.17 -2.04 -11.92
C LEU A 148 0.93 -1.28 -11.20
N THR A 149 2.07 -1.07 -11.88
CA THR A 149 3.24 -0.40 -11.32
C THR A 149 4.24 -0.01 -12.42
N THR A 150 5.10 0.97 -12.12
CA THR A 150 6.30 1.25 -12.92
C THR A 150 7.43 0.30 -12.49
N THR A 151 8.43 0.08 -13.35
CA THR A 151 9.63 -0.69 -12.99
C THR A 151 10.47 -0.04 -11.89
N ASN A 152 10.43 1.29 -11.76
CA ASN A 152 11.13 2.03 -10.69
C ASN A 152 10.60 1.71 -9.29
N ASP A 153 9.39 1.17 -9.18
CA ASP A 153 8.76 0.81 -7.91
C ASP A 153 8.99 -0.66 -7.53
N ILE A 154 9.59 -1.47 -8.42
CA ILE A 154 9.86 -2.89 -8.19
C ILE A 154 11.26 -3.03 -7.57
N PRO A 155 11.42 -3.78 -6.46
CA PRO A 155 12.72 -4.01 -5.84
C PRO A 155 13.76 -4.55 -6.83
N PHE A 156 14.97 -3.99 -6.77
CA PHE A 156 16.03 -4.34 -7.71
C PHE A 156 16.64 -5.70 -7.40
N GLU A 157 17.17 -6.31 -8.44
CA GLU A 157 18.12 -7.40 -8.28
C GLU A 157 19.43 -6.89 -7.67
N GLY A 158 20.00 -7.68 -6.76
CA GLY A 158 21.32 -7.43 -6.22
C GLY A 158 22.40 -7.54 -7.30
N ASP A 159 23.42 -6.70 -7.19
CA ASP A 159 24.55 -6.68 -8.13
C ASP A 159 25.81 -7.17 -7.44
N ASN A 160 26.62 -7.93 -8.18
CA ASN A 160 27.82 -8.56 -7.64
C ASN A 160 29.02 -7.60 -7.56
N GLU A 161 28.96 -6.46 -8.24
CA GLU A 161 30.06 -5.50 -8.36
C GLU A 161 29.75 -4.16 -7.67
N LEU A 162 28.50 -3.70 -7.74
CA LEU A 162 28.09 -2.38 -7.27
C LEU A 162 27.05 -2.45 -6.15
N ALA A 163 27.19 -1.56 -5.17
CA ALA A 163 26.17 -1.36 -4.15
C ALA A 163 24.99 -0.60 -4.76
N ILE A 164 23.87 -1.29 -4.93
CA ILE A 164 22.65 -0.73 -5.50
C ILE A 164 21.66 -0.39 -4.38
N GLU A 165 21.22 0.88 -4.35
CA GLU A 165 20.07 1.27 -3.54
C GLU A 165 18.81 0.62 -4.14
N GLN A 166 17.87 0.16 -3.31
CA GLN A 166 16.57 -0.46 -3.70
C GLN A 166 16.55 -1.98 -3.96
N VAL A 167 17.64 -2.69 -3.68
CA VAL A 167 17.62 -4.17 -3.64
C VAL A 167 16.70 -4.64 -2.51
N GLY A 168 15.87 -5.65 -2.77
CA GLY A 168 14.99 -6.19 -1.74
C GLY A 168 14.12 -7.36 -2.19
N GLU A 169 13.30 -7.85 -1.25
CA GLU A 169 12.33 -8.91 -1.51
C GLU A 169 11.19 -8.43 -2.41
N SER A 170 10.70 -9.33 -3.26
CA SER A 170 9.52 -9.16 -4.10
C SER A 170 8.30 -8.70 -3.32
N ARG A 171 7.47 -7.87 -3.97
CA ARG A 171 6.31 -7.22 -3.36
C ARG A 171 5.07 -7.45 -4.20
N TRP A 172 3.93 -7.52 -3.51
CA TRP A 172 2.61 -7.53 -4.15
C TRP A 172 2.24 -6.12 -4.58
N PHE A 173 1.92 -5.98 -5.87
CA PHE A 173 1.34 -4.79 -6.46
C PHE A 173 -0.14 -5.08 -6.76
N TRP A 174 -1.00 -4.09 -6.55
CA TRP A 174 -2.46 -4.25 -6.64
C TRP A 174 -3.04 -3.13 -7.46
N ALA A 175 -4.01 -3.45 -8.32
CA ALA A 175 -4.78 -2.50 -9.09
C ALA A 175 -6.28 -2.74 -8.86
N GLU A 176 -7.03 -1.68 -8.56
CA GLU A 176 -8.46 -1.75 -8.30
C GLU A 176 -9.22 -2.06 -9.60
N VAL A 177 -10.18 -2.97 -9.51
CA VAL A 177 -11.09 -3.37 -10.59
C VAL A 177 -12.53 -3.14 -10.15
N ARG A 178 -13.41 -2.91 -11.12
CA ARG A 178 -14.84 -2.72 -10.81
C ARG A 178 -15.49 -4.07 -10.57
N SER A 179 -16.54 -4.10 -9.75
CA SER A 179 -17.28 -5.33 -9.47
C SER A 179 -17.93 -5.94 -10.72
N ASP A 180 -18.35 -5.13 -11.68
CA ASP A 180 -18.94 -5.57 -12.95
C ASP A 180 -17.90 -6.07 -13.98
N GLU A 181 -16.61 -5.92 -13.70
CA GLU A 181 -15.53 -6.56 -14.47
C GLU A 181 -15.27 -8.01 -14.00
N ILE A 182 -15.85 -8.41 -12.88
CA ILE A 182 -15.65 -9.71 -12.24
C ILE A 182 -16.85 -10.64 -12.51
N ASN A 183 -16.54 -11.87 -12.91
CA ASN A 183 -17.51 -12.92 -13.15
C ASN A 183 -17.71 -13.75 -11.88
N PHE A 184 -18.65 -13.35 -11.04
CA PHE A 184 -19.08 -14.13 -9.87
C PHE A 184 -19.84 -15.39 -10.30
N GLY A 185 -19.57 -16.51 -9.65
CA GLY A 185 -20.12 -17.82 -10.00
C GLY A 185 -19.41 -18.48 -11.20
N GLY A 186 -18.26 -17.96 -11.63
CA GLY A 186 -17.58 -18.43 -12.82
C GLY A 186 -16.08 -18.16 -12.85
N GLU A 187 -15.47 -18.51 -13.98
CA GLU A 187 -14.04 -18.34 -14.23
C GLU A 187 -13.70 -16.89 -14.58
N ASN A 188 -12.54 -16.45 -14.12
CA ASN A 188 -11.94 -15.16 -14.39
C ASN A 188 -10.51 -15.36 -14.87
N TYR A 189 -10.18 -14.80 -16.03
CA TYR A 189 -8.86 -14.86 -16.64
C TYR A 189 -8.14 -13.53 -16.39
N ILE A 190 -7.03 -13.59 -15.67
CA ILE A 190 -6.23 -12.44 -15.28
C ILE A 190 -4.96 -12.43 -16.10
N ALA A 191 -4.78 -11.42 -16.94
CA ALA A 191 -3.57 -11.22 -17.72
C ALA A 191 -2.60 -10.27 -17.01
N LEU A 192 -1.29 -10.53 -17.16
CA LEU A 192 -0.19 -9.69 -16.70
C LEU A 192 0.88 -9.58 -17.80
N TRP A 193 1.24 -8.36 -18.17
CA TRP A 193 2.24 -8.09 -19.21
C TRP A 193 2.87 -6.70 -19.05
N SER A 194 3.83 -6.37 -19.90
CA SER A 194 4.40 -5.03 -20.03
C SER A 194 4.12 -4.45 -21.41
N THR A 195 3.94 -3.13 -21.51
CA THR A 195 3.85 -2.42 -22.80
C THR A 195 5.22 -1.95 -23.31
N SER A 196 6.29 -2.08 -22.50
CA SER A 196 7.61 -1.54 -22.81
C SER A 196 8.48 -2.50 -23.60
N ALA A 197 8.83 -2.11 -24.84
CA ALA A 197 9.71 -2.89 -25.72
C ALA A 197 11.13 -3.11 -25.19
N TYR A 198 11.52 -2.46 -24.09
CA TYR A 198 12.78 -2.74 -23.40
C TYR A 198 12.73 -4.02 -22.55
N LEU A 199 11.53 -4.48 -22.17
CA LEU A 199 11.34 -5.63 -21.29
C LEU A 199 11.05 -6.88 -22.12
N THR A 200 12.08 -7.55 -22.65
CA THR A 200 11.91 -8.66 -23.61
C THR A 200 12.45 -10.01 -23.14
N ASP A 201 13.17 -10.05 -22.04
CA ASP A 201 13.82 -11.24 -21.51
C ASP A 201 14.07 -11.08 -20.00
N SER A 202 14.50 -12.16 -19.35
CA SER A 202 14.78 -12.16 -17.91
C SER A 202 15.99 -11.30 -17.53
N SER A 203 16.82 -10.86 -18.48
CA SER A 203 17.98 -9.99 -18.20
C SER A 203 17.62 -8.50 -18.22
N ASN A 204 16.47 -8.15 -18.79
CA ASN A 204 15.99 -6.77 -18.87
C ASN A 204 14.68 -6.50 -18.10
N SER A 205 13.98 -7.56 -17.69
CA SER A 205 12.61 -7.48 -17.18
C SER A 205 12.50 -7.80 -15.69
N PRO A 206 11.45 -7.32 -14.99
CA PRO A 206 11.17 -7.77 -13.64
C PRO A 206 10.79 -9.25 -13.62
N ILE A 207 11.14 -9.93 -12.53
CA ILE A 207 10.85 -11.34 -12.30
C ILE A 207 9.52 -11.45 -11.55
N ILE A 208 8.61 -12.28 -12.05
CA ILE A 208 7.38 -12.66 -11.35
C ILE A 208 7.69 -13.78 -10.34
N ALA A 209 7.19 -13.63 -9.12
CA ALA A 209 7.34 -14.66 -8.10
C ALA A 209 6.51 -15.90 -8.44
N ALA A 210 6.89 -17.04 -7.90
CA ALA A 210 6.12 -18.26 -8.03
C ALA A 210 5.95 -19.00 -6.70
N ALA A 211 4.94 -19.85 -6.66
CA ALA A 211 4.74 -20.87 -5.64
C ALA A 211 4.78 -22.25 -6.30
N TRP A 212 4.89 -23.31 -5.49
CA TRP A 212 4.69 -24.66 -5.99
C TRP A 212 3.25 -24.82 -6.47
N GLY A 213 3.10 -25.38 -7.67
CA GLY A 213 1.80 -25.59 -8.28
C GLY A 213 1.20 -26.94 -7.97
N ASN A 214 0.05 -27.17 -8.59
CA ASN A 214 -0.69 -28.41 -8.44
C ASN A 214 -0.79 -29.12 -9.81
N LYS A 215 -1.56 -30.21 -9.88
CA LYS A 215 -1.63 -31.00 -11.13
C LYS A 215 -2.50 -30.35 -12.21
N ASN A 216 -3.26 -29.31 -11.88
CA ASN A 216 -4.21 -28.64 -12.76
C ASN A 216 -3.53 -27.51 -13.52
N ALA A 217 -3.83 -27.38 -14.81
CA ALA A 217 -3.36 -26.26 -15.62
C ALA A 217 -4.33 -25.08 -15.50
N ASN A 218 -4.11 -24.23 -14.49
CA ASN A 218 -4.83 -22.96 -14.31
C ASN A 218 -4.01 -21.74 -14.75
N SER A 219 -2.74 -21.96 -15.06
CA SER A 219 -1.77 -20.92 -15.41
C SER A 219 -1.24 -21.14 -16.80
N PHE A 220 -1.08 -20.05 -17.56
CA PHE A 220 -0.67 -20.12 -18.96
C PHE A 220 0.30 -18.98 -19.31
N ILE A 221 1.20 -19.27 -20.26
CA ILE A 221 2.02 -18.26 -20.93
C ILE A 221 1.65 -18.22 -22.41
N ASN A 222 1.51 -17.00 -22.92
CA ASN A 222 1.55 -16.72 -24.34
C ASN A 222 2.71 -15.77 -24.63
N ASP A 223 3.66 -16.23 -25.45
CA ASP A 223 4.90 -15.55 -25.83
C ASP A 223 4.86 -14.92 -27.24
N GLU A 224 3.67 -14.81 -27.83
CA GLU A 224 3.46 -14.28 -29.19
C GLU A 224 3.00 -12.82 -29.18
N ILE A 225 2.80 -12.25 -28.00
CA ILE A 225 2.31 -10.88 -27.86
C ILE A 225 3.41 -9.85 -28.12
N LYS A 226 2.99 -8.60 -28.38
CA LYS A 226 3.87 -7.44 -28.56
C LYS A 226 3.30 -6.23 -27.84
N GLY A 227 3.43 -6.21 -26.51
CA GLY A 227 2.96 -5.15 -25.62
C GLY A 227 1.45 -5.08 -25.44
N VAL A 228 0.72 -6.01 -26.07
CA VAL A 228 -0.74 -6.02 -26.14
C VAL A 228 -1.21 -7.45 -25.90
N PRO A 229 -1.99 -7.74 -24.85
CA PRO A 229 -2.53 -9.06 -24.59
C PRO A 229 -3.55 -9.43 -25.67
N PRO A 230 -3.88 -10.72 -25.84
CA PRO A 230 -4.87 -11.17 -26.82
C PRO A 230 -6.20 -10.40 -26.69
N GLN A 231 -6.62 -9.77 -27.80
CA GLN A 231 -7.87 -8.99 -27.87
C GLN A 231 -9.08 -9.83 -28.27
N HIS A 232 -8.81 -11.04 -28.76
CA HIS A 232 -9.80 -12.03 -29.15
C HIS A 232 -9.27 -13.40 -28.76
N TYR A 233 -10.17 -14.30 -28.34
CA TYR A 233 -9.78 -15.67 -28.06
C TYR A 233 -9.38 -16.38 -29.35
N SER A 234 -8.23 -17.02 -29.31
CA SER A 234 -7.71 -17.94 -30.32
C SER A 234 -7.25 -19.23 -29.65
N THR A 235 -7.06 -20.29 -30.43
CA THR A 235 -6.48 -21.56 -29.95
C THR A 235 -5.07 -21.39 -29.36
N THR A 236 -4.36 -20.31 -29.71
CA THR A 236 -3.03 -19.98 -29.17
C THR A 236 -3.08 -19.02 -27.99
N THR A 237 -4.25 -18.56 -27.55
CA THR A 237 -4.34 -17.62 -26.42
C THR A 237 -3.83 -18.25 -25.13
N LEU A 238 -4.23 -19.49 -24.84
CA LEU A 238 -3.77 -20.28 -23.68
C LEU A 238 -2.71 -21.30 -24.13
N LYS A 239 -1.64 -20.81 -24.77
CA LYS A 239 -0.66 -21.62 -25.51
C LYS A 239 0.10 -22.63 -24.64
N SER A 240 0.77 -22.15 -23.60
CA SER A 240 1.68 -22.97 -22.79
C SER A 240 1.15 -23.10 -21.36
N PRO A 241 0.48 -24.21 -21.00
CA PRO A 241 0.03 -24.44 -19.63
C PRO A 241 1.23 -24.66 -18.68
N ILE A 242 1.09 -24.20 -17.45
CA ILE A 242 2.04 -24.41 -16.36
C ILE A 242 1.34 -25.18 -15.25
N THR A 243 2.06 -26.11 -14.62
CA THR A 243 1.52 -26.99 -13.57
C THR A 243 2.49 -27.15 -12.39
N VAL A 244 3.80 -27.20 -12.65
CA VAL A 244 4.79 -27.41 -11.58
C VAL A 244 4.90 -26.19 -10.65
N PHE A 245 4.69 -24.99 -11.20
CA PHE A 245 4.78 -23.73 -10.49
C PHE A 245 3.65 -22.83 -10.91
N GLU A 246 3.11 -22.06 -9.98
CA GLU A 246 2.08 -21.07 -10.27
C GLU A 246 2.67 -19.66 -10.22
N PRO A 247 2.36 -18.80 -11.19
CA PRO A 247 2.75 -17.39 -11.11
C PRO A 247 1.98 -16.69 -9.99
N ALA A 248 2.65 -15.72 -9.37
CA ALA A 248 2.07 -14.92 -8.31
C ALA A 248 1.09 -13.89 -8.89
N ILE A 249 -0.08 -14.37 -9.29
CA ILE A 249 -1.23 -13.59 -9.74
C ILE A 249 -2.40 -13.91 -8.81
N ALA A 250 -3.10 -12.88 -8.35
CA ALA A 250 -4.15 -13.05 -7.36
C ALA A 250 -5.27 -12.01 -7.51
N ILE A 251 -6.43 -12.33 -6.93
CA ILE A 251 -7.52 -11.39 -6.67
C ILE A 251 -7.58 -11.13 -5.16
N LYS A 252 -7.67 -9.87 -4.76
CA LYS A 252 -7.90 -9.44 -3.39
C LYS A 252 -9.27 -8.79 -3.26
N PHE A 253 -10.10 -9.31 -2.36
CA PHE A 253 -11.38 -8.74 -1.99
C PHE A 253 -11.25 -8.02 -0.65
N VAL A 254 -11.64 -6.76 -0.60
CA VAL A 254 -11.48 -5.92 0.60
C VAL A 254 -12.86 -5.59 1.17
N PRO A 255 -13.17 -6.04 2.40
CA PRO A 255 -14.45 -5.75 3.02
C PRO A 255 -14.52 -4.28 3.43
N GLU A 256 -15.73 -3.81 3.71
CA GLU A 256 -15.90 -2.47 4.27
C GLU A 256 -15.43 -2.43 5.72
N LEU A 257 -14.28 -1.77 5.95
CA LEU A 257 -13.83 -1.40 7.28
C LEU A 257 -13.18 -0.02 7.21
N SER A 258 -13.78 0.95 7.89
CA SER A 258 -13.18 2.28 8.05
C SER A 258 -12.43 2.34 9.37
N GLN A 259 -11.11 2.55 9.29
CA GLN A 259 -10.29 2.86 10.46
C GLN A 259 -9.47 4.14 10.25
N ASN A 260 -9.24 4.85 11.34
CA ASN A 260 -8.40 6.05 11.33
C ASN A 260 -6.93 5.65 11.43
N ILE A 261 -6.13 6.07 10.44
CA ILE A 261 -4.68 5.91 10.45
C ILE A 261 -4.06 7.23 10.88
N THR A 262 -3.39 7.25 12.03
CA THR A 262 -2.70 8.43 12.52
C THR A 262 -1.24 8.39 12.08
N VAL A 263 -0.82 9.37 11.29
CA VAL A 263 0.57 9.49 10.82
C VAL A 263 1.16 10.77 11.37
N GLY A 264 2.30 10.67 12.05
CA GLY A 264 3.01 11.81 12.62
C GLY A 264 4.45 11.89 12.10
N LEU A 265 4.89 13.11 11.79
CA LEU A 265 6.31 13.42 11.59
C LEU A 265 6.94 13.67 12.96
N MET A 266 7.87 12.80 13.36
CA MET A 266 8.49 12.84 14.69
C MET A 266 9.70 13.78 14.73
N GLY A 267 10.38 13.95 13.60
CA GLY A 267 11.52 14.85 13.51
C GLY A 267 12.25 14.76 12.18
N ILE A 268 13.10 15.76 11.93
CA ILE A 268 14.02 15.82 10.79
C ILE A 268 15.41 16.19 11.29
N THR A 269 16.45 15.55 10.75
CA THR A 269 17.84 15.90 11.10
C THR A 269 18.20 17.29 10.59
N ASP A 270 18.93 18.06 11.40
CA ASP A 270 19.55 19.33 11.02
C ASP A 270 18.58 20.43 10.55
N GLY A 271 17.35 20.44 11.10
CA GLY A 271 16.34 21.49 10.86
C GLY A 271 15.71 21.48 9.46
N GLU A 272 15.09 22.60 9.06
CA GLU A 272 14.24 22.71 7.86
C GLU A 272 15.00 23.03 6.56
N ASN A 273 16.28 23.42 6.65
CA ASN A 273 17.10 23.77 5.48
C ASN A 273 17.76 22.53 4.86
N LEU A 274 17.33 22.15 3.67
CA LEU A 274 17.83 21.01 2.90
C LEU A 274 19.04 21.41 2.05
N THR A 275 20.21 21.51 2.70
CA THR A 275 21.52 21.66 2.03
C THR A 275 22.18 20.31 1.74
N GLU A 276 21.95 19.33 2.60
CA GLU A 276 22.50 17.98 2.54
C GLU A 276 21.41 16.91 2.70
N LYS A 277 21.79 15.63 2.64
CA LYS A 277 20.88 14.51 2.87
C LYS A 277 20.27 14.62 4.27
N LYS A 278 18.94 14.60 4.36
CA LYS A 278 18.21 14.60 5.63
C LYS A 278 17.55 13.27 5.92
N VAL A 279 17.43 12.97 7.21
CA VAL A 279 16.69 11.82 7.71
C VAL A 279 15.39 12.32 8.36
N ILE A 280 14.27 11.74 7.92
CA ILE A 280 12.92 12.06 8.39
C ILE A 280 12.39 10.85 9.15
N TYR A 281 11.97 11.07 10.40
CA TYR A 281 11.39 10.05 11.26
C TYR A 281 9.88 10.18 11.26
N ALA A 282 9.19 9.07 11.06
CA ALA A 282 7.73 9.02 11.09
C ALA A 282 7.22 7.95 12.05
N SER A 283 6.07 8.22 12.66
CA SER A 283 5.28 7.26 13.43
C SER A 283 3.94 7.04 12.72
N VAL A 284 3.54 5.79 12.61
CA VAL A 284 2.23 5.39 12.09
C VAL A 284 1.54 4.55 13.16
N ILE A 285 0.34 4.96 13.53
CA ILE A 285 -0.49 4.27 14.53
C ILE A 285 -1.78 3.85 13.83
N ALA A 286 -1.86 2.57 13.48
CA ALA A 286 -3.08 1.84 13.09
C ALA A 286 -2.81 0.32 13.11
N ASN A 287 -3.84 -0.48 12.88
CA ASN A 287 -3.70 -1.93 12.72
C ASN A 287 -3.36 -2.29 11.28
N GLU A 288 -2.54 -3.33 11.10
CA GLU A 288 -2.26 -3.97 9.80
C GLU A 288 -1.84 -2.98 8.70
N ILE A 289 -0.84 -2.14 9.00
CA ILE A 289 -0.25 -1.23 8.02
C ILE A 289 0.43 -2.04 6.91
N GLN A 290 0.02 -1.78 5.67
CA GLN A 290 0.55 -2.48 4.50
C GLN A 290 1.69 -1.69 3.83
N LYS A 291 1.55 -0.37 3.73
CA LYS A 291 2.47 0.50 2.96
C LYS A 291 2.65 1.84 3.65
N VAL A 292 3.87 2.35 3.67
CA VAL A 292 4.19 3.71 4.14
C VAL A 292 5.18 4.36 3.17
N TRP A 293 4.93 5.61 2.78
CA TRP A 293 5.79 6.33 1.83
C TRP A 293 5.84 7.84 2.13
N LEU A 294 6.87 8.49 1.60
CA LEU A 294 7.05 9.94 1.63
C LEU A 294 6.56 10.55 0.32
N GLU A 295 5.78 11.62 0.44
CA GLU A 295 5.37 12.48 -0.66
C GLU A 295 5.98 13.86 -0.53
N ILE A 296 6.21 14.48 -1.68
CA ILE A 296 6.72 15.85 -1.80
C ILE A 296 5.77 16.70 -2.65
N SER A 297 5.79 18.01 -2.42
CA SER A 297 5.01 19.00 -3.15
C SER A 297 5.71 20.35 -3.18
N GLN A 298 5.66 21.05 -4.31
CA GLN A 298 6.19 22.42 -4.41
C GLN A 298 5.17 23.49 -3.98
N ASP A 299 3.88 23.16 -4.05
CA ASP A 299 2.78 24.10 -3.88
C ASP A 299 1.86 23.74 -2.69
N ASN A 300 2.17 22.66 -1.98
CA ASN A 300 1.37 22.06 -0.92
C ASN A 300 -0.01 21.55 -1.40
N LYS A 301 -0.21 21.39 -2.72
CA LYS A 301 -1.48 20.98 -3.34
C LYS A 301 -1.31 19.73 -4.18
N ILE A 302 -0.34 19.71 -5.09
CA ILE A 302 -0.03 18.56 -5.93
C ILE A 302 1.09 17.79 -5.26
N TRP A 303 0.78 16.56 -4.88
CA TRP A 303 1.68 15.67 -4.16
C TRP A 303 2.14 14.55 -5.08
N LYS A 304 3.44 14.24 -5.01
CA LYS A 304 4.04 13.11 -5.72
C LYS A 304 4.77 12.23 -4.72
N LYS A 305 4.63 10.90 -4.84
CA LYS A 305 5.50 9.95 -4.13
C LYS A 305 6.94 10.20 -4.54
N HIS A 306 7.83 10.27 -3.56
CA HIS A 306 9.26 10.47 -3.79
C HIS A 306 10.12 9.34 -3.20
N SER A 307 9.74 8.78 -2.05
CA SER A 307 10.49 7.65 -1.48
C SER A 307 10.04 6.31 -2.04
N LEU A 308 10.85 5.30 -1.75
CA LEU A 308 10.41 3.91 -1.73
C LEU A 308 9.27 3.71 -0.74
N ILE A 309 8.54 2.61 -0.94
CA ILE A 309 7.50 2.14 -0.04
C ILE A 309 8.16 1.27 1.04
N PHE A 310 7.90 1.60 2.29
CA PHE A 310 8.21 0.76 3.43
C PHE A 310 7.01 -0.11 3.78
N TYR A 311 7.29 -1.38 4.09
CA TYR A 311 6.28 -2.38 4.44
C TYR A 311 6.33 -2.76 5.93
N THR A 312 7.40 -2.39 6.62
CA THR A 312 7.61 -2.69 8.05
C THR A 312 8.22 -1.49 8.77
N SER A 313 7.92 -1.36 10.06
CA SER A 313 8.55 -0.36 10.94
C SER A 313 10.01 -0.75 11.25
N PRO A 314 10.90 0.21 11.57
CA PRO A 314 10.67 1.65 11.73
C PRO A 314 10.58 2.41 10.40
N TYR A 315 9.77 3.48 10.37
CA TYR A 315 9.58 4.30 9.17
C TYR A 315 10.52 5.51 9.17
N ILE A 316 11.65 5.35 8.48
CA ILE A 316 12.72 6.35 8.41
C ILE A 316 13.07 6.61 6.95
N PHE A 317 12.92 7.85 6.53
CA PHE A 317 13.11 8.25 5.13
C PHE A 317 14.38 9.08 4.97
N SER A 318 15.08 8.87 3.86
CA SER A 318 16.19 9.72 3.44
C SER A 318 15.73 10.65 2.32
N LEU A 319 15.97 11.95 2.49
CA LEU A 319 15.68 12.97 1.47
C LEU A 319 17.01 13.57 0.99
N ASN A 320 17.35 13.33 -0.28
CA ASN A 320 18.59 13.84 -0.87
C ASN A 320 18.30 14.99 -1.84
N PRO A 321 18.79 16.22 -1.59
CA PRO A 321 18.57 17.36 -2.47
C PRO A 321 19.04 17.12 -3.92
N LYS A 322 20.08 16.31 -4.13
CA LYS A 322 20.59 15.98 -5.48
C LYS A 322 19.63 15.11 -6.29
N LYS A 323 18.83 14.26 -5.63
CA LYS A 323 17.82 13.40 -6.31
C LYS A 323 16.53 14.18 -6.59
N LEU A 324 16.21 15.18 -5.76
CA LEU A 324 15.06 16.05 -5.95
C LEU A 324 15.16 16.93 -7.20
N SER A 325 16.37 17.27 -7.65
CA SER A 325 16.49 18.16 -8.81
C SER A 325 16.03 17.53 -10.12
N VAL A 326 16.13 16.20 -10.21
CA VAL A 326 15.70 15.41 -11.38
C VAL A 326 14.18 15.22 -11.38
N ASP A 327 13.59 14.90 -10.23
CA ASP A 327 12.16 14.55 -10.12
C ASP A 327 11.20 15.73 -10.29
N ILE A 328 11.66 16.94 -9.98
CA ILE A 328 10.82 18.14 -9.93
C ILE A 328 11.23 19.19 -10.98
N GLY A 329 12.09 18.81 -11.94
CA GLY A 329 12.54 19.69 -13.02
C GLY A 329 13.28 20.93 -12.50
N TYR A 330 14.10 20.76 -11.46
CA TYR A 330 14.88 21.84 -10.87
C TYR A 330 16.13 22.09 -11.74
N GLU A 331 15.95 22.85 -12.82
CA GLU A 331 17.07 23.51 -13.48
C GLU A 331 17.24 24.91 -12.89
N ASN A 332 18.37 25.06 -12.21
CA ASN A 332 18.85 26.23 -11.49
C ASN A 332 18.49 27.58 -12.16
N LYS A 333 17.57 28.37 -11.57
CA LYS A 333 17.37 29.80 -11.89
C LYS A 333 17.02 30.65 -10.65
N ASN A 334 18.05 31.27 -10.07
CA ASN A 334 18.01 32.57 -9.38
C ASN A 334 17.22 32.74 -8.05
N ARG A 335 16.98 31.71 -7.22
CA ARG A 335 16.55 31.96 -5.82
C ARG A 335 17.41 31.22 -4.79
N ALA A 336 17.71 31.91 -3.68
CA ALA A 336 18.55 31.41 -2.59
C ALA A 336 17.89 30.31 -1.75
N ALA A 337 16.55 30.24 -1.72
CA ALA A 337 15.80 29.21 -1.03
C ALA A 337 14.44 28.98 -1.70
N PHE A 338 14.06 27.71 -1.89
CA PHE A 338 12.75 27.32 -2.43
C PHE A 338 11.99 26.46 -1.43
N PRO A 339 10.71 26.75 -1.18
CA PRO A 339 9.91 25.93 -0.28
C PRO A 339 9.60 24.57 -0.92
N LEU A 340 9.81 23.51 -0.17
CA LEU A 340 9.41 22.14 -0.49
C LEU A 340 8.53 21.64 0.65
N PHE A 341 7.34 21.15 0.36
CA PHE A 341 6.48 20.54 1.35
C PHE A 341 6.64 19.04 1.30
N ILE A 342 6.72 18.41 2.47
CA ILE A 342 6.78 16.96 2.62
C ILE A 342 5.64 16.47 3.50
N ARG A 343 5.21 15.24 3.28
CA ARG A 343 4.31 14.51 4.18
C ARG A 343 4.56 13.01 4.08
N VAL A 344 4.19 12.29 5.12
CA VAL A 344 4.20 10.83 5.11
C VAL A 344 2.78 10.32 4.98
N CYS A 345 2.61 9.30 4.15
CA CYS A 345 1.36 8.62 3.90
C CYS A 345 1.47 7.17 4.32
N ALA A 346 0.37 6.59 4.79
CA ALA A 346 0.30 5.17 5.13
C ALA A 346 -1.05 4.59 4.70
N THR A 347 -1.03 3.33 4.27
CA THR A 347 -2.22 2.56 3.89
C THR A 347 -2.22 1.22 4.61
N ASP A 348 -3.38 0.81 5.10
CA ASP A 348 -3.60 -0.49 5.74
C ASP A 348 -4.04 -1.57 4.74
N ILE A 349 -4.27 -2.80 5.21
CA ILE A 349 -4.77 -3.89 4.36
C ILE A 349 -6.22 -3.69 3.87
N TRP A 350 -6.98 -2.80 4.49
CA TRP A 350 -8.36 -2.44 4.12
C TRP A 350 -8.46 -1.23 3.19
N GLU A 351 -7.32 -0.73 2.70
CA GLU A 351 -7.20 0.42 1.80
C GLU A 351 -7.66 1.76 2.40
N ASN A 352 -7.69 1.89 3.73
CA ASN A 352 -7.77 3.20 4.38
C ASN A 352 -6.40 3.88 4.25
N THR A 353 -6.40 5.20 4.07
CA THR A 353 -5.16 5.97 3.92
C THR A 353 -5.09 7.10 4.93
N GLY A 354 -4.05 7.09 5.75
CA GLY A 354 -3.68 8.18 6.66
C GLY A 354 -2.58 9.04 6.07
N ARG A 355 -2.54 10.33 6.45
CA ARG A 355 -1.51 11.27 6.02
C ARG A 355 -1.08 12.14 7.20
N SER A 356 0.21 12.45 7.28
CA SER A 356 0.69 13.42 8.25
C SER A 356 0.27 14.84 7.85
N PRO A 357 0.28 15.79 8.80
CA PRO A 357 0.39 17.20 8.45
C PRO A 357 1.59 17.43 7.53
N SER A 358 1.51 18.45 6.66
CA SER A 358 2.64 18.81 5.83
C SER A 358 3.68 19.59 6.62
N LEU A 359 4.95 19.29 6.36
CA LEU A 359 6.09 20.03 6.87
C LEU A 359 6.74 20.80 5.71
N LYS A 360 7.03 22.08 5.94
CA LYS A 360 7.70 22.92 4.97
C LYS A 360 9.21 22.87 5.23
N LEU A 361 9.96 22.60 4.16
CA LEU A 361 11.41 22.61 4.10
C LEU A 361 11.87 23.68 3.10
N PHE A 362 13.15 24.05 3.17
CA PHE A 362 13.75 25.00 2.24
C PHE A 362 14.96 24.35 1.56
N ILE A 363 14.91 24.18 0.25
CA ILE A 363 16.08 23.76 -0.52
C ILE A 363 16.99 24.97 -0.66
N VAL A 364 18.23 24.87 -0.18
CA VAL A 364 19.22 25.94 -0.21
C VAL A 364 20.36 25.51 -1.12
N ASP A 365 20.69 26.33 -2.12
CA ASP A 365 21.83 26.08 -2.99
C ASP A 365 23.13 26.43 -2.24
N PRO A 366 24.02 25.45 -1.95
CA PRO A 366 25.25 25.70 -1.23
C PRO A 366 26.26 26.54 -2.03
N SER A 367 26.07 26.71 -3.34
CA SER A 367 26.93 27.54 -4.20
C SER A 367 26.62 29.05 -4.14
N LEU A 368 25.48 29.44 -3.54
CA LEU A 368 25.10 30.84 -3.39
C LEU A 368 25.68 31.44 -2.09
N PRO A 369 26.34 32.61 -2.13
CA PRO A 369 26.94 33.20 -0.95
C PRO A 369 25.88 33.58 0.11
N GLU A 370 26.20 33.26 1.36
CA GLU A 370 25.38 33.41 2.58
C GLU A 370 24.80 34.83 2.77
N LYS A 371 25.40 35.85 2.13
CA LYS A 371 24.95 37.26 2.16
C LYS A 371 23.59 37.49 1.49
N SER A 372 23.07 36.56 0.69
CA SER A 372 21.77 36.68 0.03
C SER A 372 20.58 36.25 0.90
N LEU A 373 20.81 35.44 1.94
CA LEU A 373 19.76 34.88 2.82
C LEU A 373 19.28 35.87 3.91
N ARG A 374 20.03 36.94 4.19
CA ARG A 374 19.69 37.91 5.26
C ARG A 374 18.79 39.08 4.82
N LYS A 375 18.47 39.25 3.53
CA LYS A 375 17.75 40.45 3.05
C LYS A 375 16.22 40.41 3.12
N SER A 376 15.60 39.33 3.62
CA SER A 376 14.13 39.26 3.79
C SER A 376 13.64 39.54 5.22
N GLY A 377 14.54 39.85 6.15
CA GLY A 377 14.20 40.14 7.54
C GLY A 377 14.44 41.59 7.93
N VAL A 378 13.34 42.35 8.05
CA VAL A 378 13.20 43.56 8.88
C VAL A 378 13.95 44.81 8.40
N ASP A 379 13.24 45.68 7.67
CA ASP A 379 13.47 47.13 7.76
C ASP A 379 12.11 47.85 7.88
N LYS A 380 11.47 47.63 9.03
CA LYS A 380 10.42 48.51 9.56
C LYS A 380 10.94 49.07 10.88
N LYS A 381 11.67 50.19 10.83
CA LYS A 381 11.60 51.24 11.87
C LYS A 381 12.42 52.49 11.50
N ARG A 382 11.70 53.62 11.57
CA ARG A 382 12.12 54.99 11.96
C ARG A 382 12.88 55.86 10.95
N LYS A 383 12.14 56.81 10.37
CA LYS A 383 12.41 58.28 10.44
C LYS A 383 11.03 58.94 10.57
N LYS A 384 10.61 59.46 11.73
CA LYS A 384 10.88 60.82 12.28
C LYS A 384 10.85 61.90 11.22
#